data_AF-A4WIG3-F1
#
_entry.id   AF-A4WIG3-F1
#
_cell.length_a   1.000
_cell.length_b   1.000
_cell.length_c   1.000
_cell.angle_alpha   90.00
_cell.angle_beta   90.00
_cell.angle_gamma   90.00
#
_symmetry.space_group_name_H-M   'P 1'
#
loop_
_entity.id
_entity.type
_entity.pdbx_description
1 polymer ?
#
loop_
_entity_poly.entity_id
_entity_poly.type
_entity_poly.pdbx_seq_one_letter_code
_entity_poly.pdbx_strand_id
1 'polypeptide(L)'
;MIIMRFLEIVFRGCSKLPRDAIFHLGFKIANGKISHAVYTPRGVVYVSSKCEECIVYRVLEKGHVYRIKIREGLVYVITEEKKAVVKLLQENRERVLAYRSVPVKQIVVTPLQREVLAKMADGGNLSTTARARGVSKVAVYKTFKLALRKVVELV
;
A
#
# COMPACT_ATOMS: atom_id res chain seq x y z
N MET A 1 20.71 9.41 -16.90
CA MET A 1 20.81 8.66 -15.62
C MET A 1 19.39 8.40 -15.15
N ILE A 2 18.86 7.18 -15.28
CA ILE A 2 17.52 6.88 -14.77
C ILE A 2 17.64 6.95 -13.26
N ILE A 3 17.06 7.97 -12.64
CA ILE A 3 16.90 7.99 -11.18
C ILE A 3 15.98 6.82 -10.87
N MET A 4 16.55 5.71 -10.41
CA MET A 4 15.80 4.52 -9.99
C MET A 4 15.09 4.92 -8.70
N ARG A 5 13.81 5.28 -8.84
CA ARG A 5 13.00 5.92 -7.77
C ARG A 5 12.13 4.97 -6.99
N PHE A 6 11.89 3.75 -7.48
CA PHE A 6 10.91 2.85 -6.88
C PHE A 6 11.46 1.43 -6.74
N LEU A 7 11.15 0.80 -5.62
CA LEU A 7 11.44 -0.60 -5.32
C LEU A 7 10.14 -1.38 -5.21
N GLU A 8 10.07 -2.52 -5.91
CA GLU A 8 9.15 -3.59 -5.57
C GLU A 8 9.85 -4.56 -4.63
N ILE A 9 9.25 -4.81 -3.48
CA ILE A 9 9.78 -5.64 -2.41
C ILE A 9 8.82 -6.80 -2.22
N VAL A 10 9.38 -8.01 -2.12
CA VAL A 10 8.63 -9.24 -1.86
C VAL A 10 8.97 -9.73 -0.46
N PHE A 11 7.97 -9.75 0.40
CA PHE A 11 8.07 -10.31 1.75
C PHE A 11 7.39 -11.66 1.81
N ARG A 12 7.93 -12.55 2.64
CA ARG A 12 7.17 -13.70 3.12
C ARG A 12 6.05 -13.20 4.05
N GLY A 13 4.81 -13.62 3.82
CA GLY A 13 3.72 -13.36 4.75
C GLY A 13 4.03 -13.92 6.15
N CYS A 14 3.55 -13.25 7.19
CA CYS A 14 3.68 -13.78 8.55
C CYS A 14 2.77 -15.01 8.73
N SER A 15 3.01 -15.78 9.79
CA SER A 15 2.22 -16.99 10.11
C SER A 15 0.72 -16.73 10.29
N LYS A 16 0.33 -15.48 10.57
CA LYS A 16 -1.06 -15.06 10.74
C LYS A 16 -1.74 -14.68 9.42
N LEU A 17 -1.00 -14.53 8.32
CA LEU A 17 -1.57 -14.21 7.02
C LEU A 17 -2.19 -15.47 6.40
N PRO A 18 -3.50 -15.51 6.11
CA PRO A 18 -4.12 -16.64 5.43
C PRO A 18 -3.47 -16.90 4.07
N ARG A 19 -3.21 -18.16 3.73
CA ARG A 19 -2.62 -18.53 2.43
C ARG A 19 -3.53 -18.21 1.24
N ASP A 20 -4.84 -18.23 1.48
CA ASP A 20 -5.91 -17.88 0.55
C ASP A 20 -6.23 -16.37 0.51
N ALA A 21 -5.40 -15.52 1.13
CA ALA A 21 -5.56 -14.07 1.03
C ALA A 21 -5.30 -13.57 -0.40
N ILE A 22 -6.25 -12.80 -0.94
CA ILE A 22 -6.27 -12.33 -2.32
C ILE A 22 -5.92 -10.84 -2.39
N PHE A 23 -6.47 -10.03 -1.47
CA PHE A 23 -6.30 -8.58 -1.50
C PHE A 23 -5.94 -8.02 -0.13
N HIS A 24 -5.04 -7.04 -0.12
CA HIS A 24 -4.86 -6.14 1.01
C HIS A 24 -5.86 -4.98 0.87
N LEU A 25 -6.79 -4.85 1.82
CA LEU A 25 -7.85 -3.85 1.79
C LEU A 25 -7.45 -2.55 2.53
N GLY A 26 -6.47 -2.64 3.41
CA GLY A 26 -6.02 -1.51 4.21
C GLY A 26 -5.47 -1.95 5.56
N PHE A 27 -5.22 -0.98 6.42
CA PHE A 27 -4.76 -1.24 7.78
C PHE A 27 -5.26 -0.18 8.74
N LYS A 28 -5.29 -0.56 10.02
CA LYS A 28 -5.49 0.33 11.16
C LYS A 28 -4.28 0.19 12.07
N ILE A 29 -3.83 1.30 12.64
CA ILE A 29 -2.83 1.31 13.72
C ILE A 29 -3.53 1.81 14.97
N ALA A 30 -3.39 1.06 16.06
CA ALA A 30 -3.89 1.45 17.38
C ALA A 30 -3.07 0.71 18.46
N ASN A 31 -2.75 1.40 19.55
CA ASN A 31 -2.12 0.83 20.74
C ASN A 31 -0.85 0.02 20.41
N GLY A 32 0.04 0.57 19.57
CA GLY A 32 1.30 -0.08 19.18
C GLY A 32 1.16 -1.32 18.27
N LYS A 33 -0.05 -1.59 17.78
CA LYS A 33 -0.34 -2.70 16.87
C LYS A 33 -0.83 -2.20 15.53
N ILE A 34 -0.45 -2.91 14.48
CA ILE A 34 -1.03 -2.77 13.15
C ILE A 34 -1.95 -3.96 12.87
N SER A 35 -3.14 -3.67 12.36
CA SER A 35 -4.13 -4.65 11.92
C SER A 35 -4.37 -4.46 10.43
N HIS A 36 -3.92 -5.40 9.61
CA HIS A 36 -4.15 -5.42 8.16
C HIS A 36 -5.49 -6.11 7.87
N ALA A 37 -6.38 -5.41 7.17
CA ALA A 37 -7.57 -6.02 6.60
C ALA A 37 -7.20 -6.71 5.29
N VAL A 38 -7.44 -8.02 5.19
CA VAL A 38 -7.20 -8.80 3.98
C VAL A 38 -8.48 -9.51 3.55
N TYR A 39 -8.70 -9.59 2.25
CA TYR A 39 -9.82 -10.32 1.68
C TYR A 39 -9.41 -11.76 1.36
N THR A 40 -10.26 -12.72 1.73
CA THR A 40 -10.17 -14.14 1.39
C THR A 40 -11.48 -14.57 0.71
N PRO A 41 -11.56 -15.73 0.05
CA PRO A 41 -12.82 -16.28 -0.46
C PRO A 41 -13.93 -16.40 0.60
N ARG A 42 -13.55 -16.52 1.88
CA ARG A 42 -14.46 -16.66 3.02
C ARG A 42 -14.87 -15.32 3.63
N GLY A 43 -14.35 -14.20 3.11
CA GLY A 43 -14.62 -12.85 3.60
C GLY A 43 -13.37 -12.12 4.10
N VAL A 44 -13.61 -11.00 4.80
CA VAL A 44 -12.54 -10.13 5.31
C VAL A 44 -11.97 -10.68 6.62
N VAL A 45 -10.65 -10.81 6.69
CA VAL A 45 -9.90 -11.25 7.87
C VAL A 45 -8.94 -10.15 8.31
N TYR A 46 -8.76 -9.98 9.62
CA TYR A 46 -7.84 -9.00 10.19
C TYR A 46 -6.57 -9.69 10.71
N VAL A 47 -5.42 -9.35 10.13
CA VAL A 47 -4.11 -9.89 10.51
C VAL A 47 -3.38 -8.85 11.36
N SER A 48 -3.15 -9.16 12.63
CA SER A 48 -2.59 -8.20 13.59
C SER A 48 -1.24 -8.61 14.15
N SER A 49 -0.33 -7.66 14.27
CA SER A 49 0.97 -7.81 14.94
C SER A 49 1.39 -6.52 15.63
N LYS A 50 2.42 -6.58 16.48
CA LYS A 50 3.05 -5.35 16.96
C LYS A 50 3.64 -4.59 15.77
N CYS A 51 3.64 -3.26 15.85
CA CYS A 51 4.19 -2.41 14.79
C CYS A 51 5.66 -2.71 14.53
N GLU A 52 6.46 -2.89 15.58
CA GLU A 52 7.89 -3.23 15.51
C GLU A 52 8.18 -4.58 14.82
N GLU A 53 7.23 -5.52 14.90
CA GLU A 53 7.34 -6.85 14.30
C GLU A 53 6.87 -6.87 12.83
N CYS A 54 6.05 -5.90 12.41
CA CYS A 54 5.49 -5.86 11.06
C CYS A 54 6.44 -5.18 10.09
N ILE A 55 7.05 -5.95 9.19
CA ILE A 55 7.96 -5.39 8.18
C ILE A 55 7.25 -4.42 7.23
N VAL A 56 5.99 -4.68 6.89
CA VAL A 56 5.17 -3.79 6.05
C VAL A 56 4.92 -2.46 6.75
N TYR A 57 4.66 -2.46 8.06
CA TYR A 57 4.56 -1.21 8.84
C TYR A 57 5.88 -0.44 8.82
N ARG A 58 7.01 -1.11 9.05
CA ARG A 58 8.33 -0.46 9.03
C ARG A 58 8.66 0.16 7.66
N VAL A 59 8.20 -0.45 6.56
CA VAL A 59 8.29 0.17 5.22
C VAL A 59 7.37 1.39 5.12
N LEU A 60 6.11 1.27 5.56
CA LEU A 60 5.15 2.39 5.57
C LEU A 60 5.64 3.60 6.37
N GLU A 61 6.41 3.37 7.44
CA GLU A 61 7.01 4.41 8.27
C GLU A 61 8.21 5.09 7.59
N LYS A 62 9.08 4.31 6.93
CA LYS A 62 10.34 4.80 6.34
C LYS A 62 10.20 5.26 4.89
N GLY A 63 9.11 4.92 4.21
CA GLY A 63 8.91 5.17 2.80
C GLY A 63 7.44 5.38 2.43
N HIS A 64 7.20 6.00 1.28
CA HIS A 64 5.84 6.10 0.76
C HIS A 64 5.50 4.86 -0.06
N VAL A 65 4.45 4.15 0.36
CA VAL A 65 3.96 2.95 -0.33
C VAL A 65 2.89 3.32 -1.35
N TYR A 66 3.15 2.97 -2.61
CA TYR A 66 2.23 3.18 -3.74
C TYR A 66 1.26 2.03 -3.94
N ARG A 67 1.66 0.82 -3.51
CA ARG A 67 0.88 -0.40 -3.69
C ARG A 67 1.27 -1.47 -2.70
N ILE A 68 0.27 -2.19 -2.21
CA ILE A 68 0.43 -3.48 -1.53
C ILE A 68 -0.41 -4.50 -2.30
N LYS A 69 0.16 -5.66 -2.58
CA LYS A 69 -0.58 -6.83 -3.09
C LYS A 69 -0.26 -8.03 -2.23
N ILE A 70 -1.21 -8.97 -2.22
CA ILE A 70 -1.02 -10.28 -1.62
C ILE A 70 -1.27 -11.31 -2.72
N ARG A 71 -0.40 -12.32 -2.80
CA ARG A 71 -0.59 -13.47 -3.70
C ARG A 71 0.13 -14.67 -3.10
N GLU A 72 -0.58 -15.79 -2.97
CA GLU A 72 0.01 -17.08 -2.54
C GLU A 72 0.80 -16.96 -1.21
N GLY A 73 0.28 -16.19 -0.26
CA GLY A 73 0.94 -15.94 1.03
C GLY A 73 2.16 -15.00 0.99
N LEU A 74 2.47 -14.42 -0.17
CA LEU A 74 3.52 -13.40 -0.33
C LEU A 74 2.91 -12.00 -0.33
N VAL A 75 3.68 -11.04 0.20
CA VAL A 75 3.28 -9.63 0.23
C VAL A 75 4.23 -8.83 -0.66
N TYR A 76 3.67 -8.22 -1.70
CA TYR A 76 4.39 -7.36 -2.63
C TYR A 76 4.12 -5.91 -2.27
N VAL A 77 5.17 -5.12 -2.07
CA VAL A 77 5.09 -3.71 -1.72
C VAL A 77 5.87 -2.89 -2.74
N ILE A 78 5.22 -1.90 -3.36
CA ILE A 78 5.91 -0.90 -4.18
C ILE A 78 6.05 0.37 -3.36
N THR A 79 7.28 0.83 -3.19
CA THR A 79 7.64 2.03 -2.41
C THR A 79 8.67 2.87 -3.15
N GLU A 80 8.80 4.14 -2.76
CA GLU A 80 9.97 4.96 -3.09
C GLU A 80 11.26 4.28 -2.62
N GLU A 81 12.30 4.33 -3.45
CA GLU A 81 13.66 3.91 -3.14
C GLU A 81 14.33 4.96 -2.24
N LYS A 82 14.32 4.71 -0.92
CA LYS A 82 15.01 5.55 0.07
C LYS A 82 16.10 4.78 0.77
N LYS A 83 17.19 5.46 1.12
CA LYS A 83 18.28 4.89 1.94
C LYS A 83 17.77 4.20 3.21
N ALA A 84 16.76 4.79 3.87
CA ALA A 84 16.14 4.21 5.07
C ALA A 84 15.37 2.89 4.78
N VAL A 85 14.72 2.79 3.62
CA VAL A 85 14.04 1.56 3.18
C VAL A 85 15.08 0.50 2.83
N VAL A 86 16.11 0.85 2.05
CA VAL A 86 17.19 -0.09 1.68
C VAL A 86 17.89 -0.64 2.93
N LYS A 87 18.23 0.23 3.90
CA LYS A 87 18.81 -0.18 5.19
C LYS A 87 17.88 -1.14 5.94
N LEU A 88 16.58 -0.84 6.01
CA LEU A 88 15.58 -1.74 6.60
C LEU A 88 15.59 -3.12 5.92
N LEU A 89 15.66 -3.19 4.60
CA LEU A 89 15.69 -4.46 3.87
C LEU A 89 16.98 -5.25 4.15
N GLN A 90 18.11 -4.56 4.25
CA GLN A 90 19.39 -5.19 4.58
C GLN A 90 19.43 -5.74 6.01
N GLU A 91 18.76 -5.07 6.96
CA GLU A 91 18.63 -5.52 8.36
C GLU A 91 17.64 -6.67 8.55
N ASN A 92 16.78 -6.94 7.58
CA ASN A 92 15.70 -7.94 7.68
C ASN A 92 15.73 -8.94 6.50
N ARG A 93 16.94 -9.30 6.05
CA ARG A 93 17.16 -10.18 4.87
C ARG A 93 16.45 -11.52 4.99
N GLU A 94 16.24 -12.02 6.20
CA GLU A 94 15.56 -13.29 6.48
C GLU A 94 14.04 -13.23 6.18
N ARG A 95 13.45 -12.03 6.15
CA ARG A 95 12.02 -11.81 5.84
C ARG A 95 11.78 -11.29 4.43
N VAL A 96 12.83 -10.76 3.78
CA VAL A 96 12.80 -10.22 2.42
C VAL A 96 13.21 -11.32 1.45
N LEU A 97 12.29 -11.73 0.58
CA LEU A 97 12.59 -12.75 -0.44
C LEU A 97 13.36 -12.14 -1.62
N ALA A 98 12.95 -10.94 -2.05
CA ALA A 98 13.60 -10.19 -3.11
C ALA A 98 13.20 -8.72 -3.04
N TYR A 99 14.02 -7.85 -3.61
CA TYR A 99 13.58 -6.52 -4.02
C TYR A 99 14.26 -6.15 -5.33
N ARG A 100 13.56 -5.39 -6.16
CA ARG A 100 14.06 -4.93 -7.46
C ARG A 100 13.55 -3.53 -7.74
N SER A 101 14.32 -2.78 -8.50
CA SER A 101 13.84 -1.49 -8.98
C SER A 101 12.74 -1.69 -10.01
N VAL A 102 11.74 -0.82 -9.96
CA VAL A 102 10.62 -0.84 -10.91
C VAL A 102 10.52 0.49 -11.65
N PRO A 103 10.21 0.47 -12.95
CA PRO A 103 10.07 1.69 -13.72
C PRO A 103 8.80 2.45 -13.32
N VAL A 104 8.82 3.77 -13.48
CA VAL A 104 7.72 4.71 -13.21
C VAL A 104 6.39 4.22 -13.80
N LYS A 105 6.40 3.59 -14.99
CA LYS A 105 5.20 3.02 -15.64
C LYS A 105 4.42 2.00 -14.80
N GLN A 106 5.05 1.39 -13.78
CA GLN A 106 4.35 0.50 -12.85
C GLN A 106 3.58 1.23 -11.74
N ILE A 107 3.82 2.54 -11.56
CA ILE A 107 3.09 3.43 -10.64
C ILE A 107 1.76 3.83 -11.29
N VAL A 108 0.86 2.86 -11.44
CA VAL A 108 -0.41 3.05 -12.15
C VAL A 108 -1.46 3.72 -11.26
N VAL A 109 -2.08 4.79 -11.77
CA VAL A 109 -3.31 5.38 -11.22
C VAL A 109 -4.49 4.45 -11.56
N THR A 110 -5.09 3.84 -10.54
CA THR A 110 -6.17 2.85 -10.73
C THR A 110 -7.46 3.49 -11.24
N PRO A 111 -8.42 2.73 -11.81
CA PRO A 111 -9.70 3.28 -12.26
C PRO A 111 -10.43 4.07 -11.16
N LEU A 112 -10.45 3.52 -9.94
CA LEU A 112 -10.98 4.21 -8.76
C LEU A 112 -10.28 5.55 -8.48
N GLN A 113 -8.94 5.57 -8.57
CA GLN A 113 -8.16 6.77 -8.34
C GLN A 113 -8.44 7.83 -9.42
N ARG A 114 -8.59 7.43 -10.68
CA ARG A 114 -8.97 8.31 -11.79
C ARG A 114 -10.37 8.90 -11.59
N GLU A 115 -11.34 8.07 -11.20
CA GLU A 115 -12.71 8.51 -10.92
C GLU A 115 -12.74 9.55 -9.78
N VAL A 116 -11.99 9.32 -8.70
CA VAL A 116 -11.89 10.28 -7.59
C VAL A 116 -11.22 11.57 -8.04
N LEU A 117 -10.15 11.52 -8.84
CA LEU A 117 -9.50 12.72 -9.38
C LEU A 117 -10.45 13.51 -10.29
N ALA A 118 -11.14 12.85 -11.23
CA ALA A 118 -12.09 13.47 -12.14
C ALA A 118 -13.21 14.19 -11.37
N LYS A 119 -13.83 13.51 -10.39
CA LYS A 119 -14.86 14.12 -9.55
C LYS A 119 -14.40 15.38 -8.82
N MET A 120 -13.13 15.44 -8.38
CA MET A 120 -12.60 16.65 -7.76
C MET A 120 -12.30 17.76 -8.78
N ALA A 121 -11.85 17.40 -9.99
CA ALA A 121 -11.61 18.35 -11.07
C ALA A 121 -12.92 18.98 -11.58
N ASP A 122 -14.02 18.24 -11.58
CA ASP A 122 -15.36 18.69 -11.98
C ASP A 122 -16.06 19.55 -10.90
N GLY A 123 -15.33 20.06 -9.91
CA GLY A 123 -15.88 20.89 -8.82
C GLY A 123 -16.56 20.10 -7.69
N GLY A 124 -16.51 18.77 -7.72
CA GLY A 124 -16.95 17.93 -6.62
C GLY A 124 -16.04 18.03 -5.39
N ASN A 125 -16.48 17.46 -4.27
CA ASN A 125 -15.70 17.46 -3.04
C ASN A 125 -15.66 16.08 -2.36
N LEU A 126 -14.83 15.97 -1.33
CA LEU A 126 -14.63 14.72 -0.58
C LEU A 126 -15.93 14.17 0.02
N SER A 127 -16.83 15.04 0.48
CA SER A 127 -18.06 14.66 1.16
C SER A 127 -19.09 14.10 0.19
N THR A 128 -19.31 14.78 -0.95
CA THR A 128 -20.26 14.32 -1.99
C THR A 128 -19.78 13.02 -2.63
N THR A 129 -18.47 12.91 -2.90
CA THR A 129 -17.86 11.70 -3.44
C THR A 129 -17.98 10.52 -2.46
N ALA A 130 -17.78 10.75 -1.16
CA ALA A 130 -17.93 9.73 -0.13
C ALA A 130 -19.36 9.20 -0.04
N ARG A 131 -20.34 10.10 -0.05
CA ARG A 131 -21.77 9.75 -0.04
C ARG A 131 -22.15 8.91 -1.25
N ALA A 132 -21.76 9.32 -2.46
CA ALA A 132 -22.05 8.60 -3.69
C ALA A 132 -21.47 7.18 -3.73
N ARG A 133 -20.40 6.93 -2.95
CA ARG A 133 -19.72 5.63 -2.90
C ARG A 133 -20.09 4.78 -1.68
N GLY A 134 -20.88 5.30 -0.74
CA GLY A 134 -21.15 4.61 0.52
C GLY A 134 -19.88 4.33 1.36
N VAL A 135 -18.87 5.21 1.30
CA VAL A 135 -17.63 5.09 2.08
C VAL A 135 -17.38 6.33 2.93
N SER A 136 -16.42 6.25 3.85
CA SER A 136 -16.06 7.42 4.67
C SER A 136 -15.33 8.49 3.87
N LYS A 137 -15.50 9.77 4.27
CA LYS A 137 -14.73 10.91 3.74
C LYS A 137 -13.21 10.67 3.79
N VAL A 138 -12.75 10.02 4.86
CA VAL A 138 -11.33 9.67 5.05
C VAL A 138 -10.84 8.67 4.01
N ALA A 139 -11.67 7.69 3.62
CA ALA A 139 -11.31 6.73 2.58
C ALA A 139 -11.15 7.41 1.20
N VAL A 140 -12.07 8.32 0.86
CA VAL A 140 -11.96 9.13 -0.36
C VAL A 140 -10.71 10.01 -0.32
N TYR A 141 -10.46 10.69 0.82
CA TYR A 141 -9.28 11.53 0.98
C TYR A 141 -7.97 10.75 0.81
N LYS A 142 -7.85 9.56 1.42
CA LYS A 142 -6.69 8.69 1.24
C LYS A 142 -6.49 8.27 -0.21
N THR A 143 -7.59 7.95 -0.90
CA THR A 143 -7.56 7.58 -2.33
C THR A 143 -7.10 8.76 -3.19
N PHE A 144 -7.67 9.95 -2.98
CA PHE A 144 -7.31 11.18 -3.67
C PHE A 144 -5.84 11.55 -3.46
N LYS A 145 -5.37 11.56 -2.20
CA LYS A 145 -3.97 11.88 -1.87
C LYS A 145 -2.99 10.92 -2.55
N LEU A 146 -3.28 9.62 -2.53
CA LEU A 146 -2.44 8.63 -3.20
C LEU A 146 -2.48 8.80 -4.73
N ALA A 147 -3.65 9.11 -5.29
CA ALA A 147 -3.80 9.36 -6.71
C ALA A 147 -2.98 10.57 -7.17
N LEU A 148 -3.07 11.70 -6.47
CA LEU A 148 -2.28 12.90 -6.75
C LEU A 148 -0.77 12.62 -6.70
N ARG A 149 -0.29 11.91 -5.67
CA ARG A 149 1.12 11.53 -5.58
C ARG A 149 1.58 10.70 -6.76
N LYS A 150 0.78 9.73 -7.20
CA LYS A 150 1.09 8.94 -8.39
C LYS A 150 1.15 9.82 -9.64
N VAL A 151 0.23 10.77 -9.80
CA VAL A 151 0.25 11.71 -10.93
C VAL A 151 1.53 12.54 -10.94
N VAL A 152 1.97 13.06 -9.79
CA VAL A 152 3.22 13.83 -9.67
C VAL A 152 4.45 13.02 -10.10
N GLU A 153 4.46 11.70 -9.89
CA GLU A 153 5.58 10.85 -10.33
C GLU A 153 5.52 10.45 -11.81
N LEU A 154 4.37 10.62 -12.46
CA LEU A 154 4.14 10.22 -13.86
C LEU A 154 4.36 11.37 -14.87
N VAL A 155 4.49 12.60 -14.38
CA VAL A 155 4.73 13.83 -15.16
C VAL A 155 6.17 14.27 -14.96
#